data_AF-A0A3R6QT02-F1
#
_entry.id   AF-A0A3R6QT02-F1
#
_cell.length_a   1.000
_cell.length_b   1.000
_cell.length_c   1.000
_cell.angle_alpha   90.00
_cell.angle_beta   90.00
_cell.angle_gamma   90.00
#
_symmetry.space_group_name_H-M   'P 1'
#
loop_
_entity.id
_entity.type
_entity.pdbx_description
1 polymer ?
#
loop_
_entity_poly.entity_id
_entity_poly.type
_entity_poly.pdbx_seq_one_letter_code
_entity_poly.pdbx_strand_id
1 'polypeptide(L)'
;MARKKVNKELTIEEQLQQERENELSFIKDEVSHLNEPTYRFEVGDKVKYGALKDCTVKEVLYDGKVYGLHCISTEENYGNPYDREVYRVVGWTSVRPLTNGDSRFSKNQDVKINFVNSMIESLIHKYYAFGVDMNPEYQRGYVWELEDKQLLIDSIFNNIDIGKFAFIHLDDKKWAETGNRYEILDGKQRLSTIIDFYENRFPYNGVYYNDLSAKDKNVFLNHNIVQGEVREADRKAVLKYFLMLNRTGKSMDQSQLDKVEKMLEE
;
A
#
# COMPACT_ATOMS: atom_id res chain seq x y z
N MET A 1 -20.96 -4.42 -58.12
CA MET A 1 -22.01 -4.07 -57.14
C MET A 1 -21.63 -4.63 -55.78
N ALA A 2 -21.01 -3.82 -54.93
CA ALA A 2 -20.67 -4.23 -53.56
C ALA A 2 -21.93 -4.12 -52.69
N ARG A 3 -22.40 -5.24 -52.15
CA ARG A 3 -23.48 -5.27 -51.16
C ARG A 3 -23.01 -4.51 -49.92
N LYS A 4 -23.54 -3.31 -49.72
CA LYS A 4 -23.42 -2.53 -48.50
C LYS A 4 -23.98 -3.41 -47.37
N LYS A 5 -23.12 -3.92 -46.48
CA LYS A 5 -23.54 -4.63 -45.26
C LYS A 5 -24.34 -3.60 -44.46
N VAL A 6 -25.67 -3.74 -44.46
CA VAL A 6 -26.54 -2.94 -43.59
C VAL A 6 -26.31 -3.51 -42.19
N ASN A 7 -25.49 -2.85 -41.38
CA ASN A 7 -25.49 -3.10 -39.94
C ASN A 7 -26.87 -2.66 -39.45
N LYS A 8 -27.72 -3.62 -39.10
CA LYS A 8 -29.00 -3.34 -38.44
C LYS A 8 -28.65 -2.71 -37.09
N GLU A 9 -29.08 -1.47 -36.85
CA GLU A 9 -29.03 -0.89 -35.52
C GLU A 9 -29.90 -1.74 -34.59
N LEU A 10 -29.29 -2.31 -33.56
CA LEU A 10 -29.97 -3.14 -32.58
C LEU A 10 -30.86 -2.23 -31.72
N THR A 11 -32.07 -2.71 -31.43
CA THR A 11 -32.94 -2.10 -30.42
C THR A 11 -32.27 -2.15 -29.05
N ILE A 12 -32.68 -1.28 -28.13
CA ILE A 12 -32.14 -1.27 -26.76
C ILE A 12 -32.31 -2.64 -26.10
N GLU A 13 -33.46 -3.28 -26.27
CA GLU A 13 -33.72 -4.64 -25.75
C GLU A 13 -32.76 -5.69 -26.33
N GLU A 14 -32.52 -5.68 -27.64
CA GLU A 14 -31.56 -6.58 -28.29
C GLU A 14 -30.13 -6.33 -27.76
N GLN A 15 -29.75 -5.08 -27.52
CA GLN A 15 -28.44 -4.72 -26.95
C GLN A 15 -28.27 -5.22 -25.51
N LEU A 16 -29.27 -4.98 -24.65
CA LEU A 16 -29.24 -5.41 -23.25
C LEU A 16 -29.21 -6.94 -23.14
N GLN A 17 -29.96 -7.64 -23.99
CA GLN A 17 -29.92 -9.10 -24.05
C GLN A 17 -28.55 -9.62 -24.48
N GLN A 18 -27.93 -8.99 -25.47
CA GLN A 18 -26.58 -9.34 -25.91
C GLN A 18 -25.54 -9.10 -24.80
N GLU A 19 -25.62 -7.97 -24.08
CA GLU A 19 -24.77 -7.68 -22.93
C GLU A 19 -24.93 -8.73 -21.83
N ARG A 20 -26.17 -9.09 -21.49
CA ARG A 20 -26.47 -10.16 -20.53
C ARG A 20 -25.82 -11.49 -20.91
N GLU A 21 -25.99 -11.93 -22.16
CA GLU A 21 -25.45 -13.22 -22.62
C GLU A 21 -23.92 -13.23 -22.60
N ASN A 22 -23.29 -12.14 -23.02
CA ASN A 22 -21.86 -11.98 -22.96
C ASN A 22 -21.37 -12.06 -21.51
N GLU A 23 -21.92 -11.27 -20.60
CA GLU A 23 -21.49 -11.26 -19.20
C GLU A 23 -21.78 -12.56 -18.45
N LEU A 24 -22.91 -13.20 -18.74
CA LEU A 24 -23.23 -14.52 -18.19
C LEU A 24 -22.23 -15.60 -18.64
N SER A 25 -21.63 -15.46 -19.83
CA SER A 25 -20.59 -16.37 -20.29
C SER A 25 -19.29 -16.22 -19.49
N PHE A 26 -18.93 -14.98 -19.14
CA PHE A 26 -17.72 -14.68 -18.35
C PHE A 26 -17.85 -15.13 -16.89
N ILE A 27 -19.02 -14.90 -16.27
CA ILE A 27 -19.17 -15.17 -14.84
C ILE A 27 -19.20 -16.66 -14.48
N LYS A 28 -19.47 -17.54 -15.46
CA LYS A 28 -19.57 -18.99 -15.23
C LYS A 28 -18.30 -19.58 -14.61
N ASP A 29 -17.14 -19.11 -15.03
CA ASP A 29 -15.84 -19.58 -14.54
C ASP A 29 -15.50 -18.98 -13.17
N GLU A 30 -16.15 -17.88 -12.78
CA GLU A 30 -15.93 -17.20 -11.50
C GLU A 30 -16.85 -17.72 -10.38
N VAL A 31 -18.02 -18.26 -10.71
CA VAL A 31 -19.05 -18.68 -9.73
C VAL A 31 -18.51 -19.66 -8.69
N SER A 32 -17.62 -20.58 -9.07
CA SER A 32 -17.03 -21.55 -8.14
C SER A 32 -16.16 -20.90 -7.06
N HIS A 33 -15.66 -19.68 -7.29
CA HIS A 33 -14.84 -18.93 -6.34
C HIS A 33 -15.69 -18.00 -5.45
N LEU A 34 -16.99 -17.85 -5.72
CA LEU A 34 -17.88 -17.03 -4.92
C LEU A 34 -18.31 -17.78 -3.65
N ASN A 35 -17.97 -17.20 -2.51
CA ASN A 35 -18.42 -17.64 -1.20
C ASN A 35 -19.92 -17.37 -0.99
N GLU A 36 -20.48 -17.90 0.10
CA GLU A 36 -21.89 -17.71 0.44
C GLU A 36 -22.22 -16.23 0.73
N PRO A 37 -23.29 -15.67 0.11
CA PRO A 37 -23.70 -14.30 0.35
C PRO A 37 -24.09 -14.04 1.81
N THR A 38 -23.60 -12.93 2.37
CA THR A 38 -23.95 -12.48 3.75
C THR A 38 -25.19 -11.59 3.79
N TYR A 39 -25.59 -11.04 2.66
CA TYR A 39 -26.87 -10.36 2.43
C TYR A 39 -27.33 -10.68 1.01
N ARG A 40 -28.64 -10.69 0.78
CA ARG A 40 -29.29 -11.11 -0.47
C ARG A 40 -30.21 -10.00 -0.97
N PHE A 41 -30.39 -9.97 -2.28
CA PHE A 41 -31.32 -9.09 -2.97
C PHE A 41 -32.36 -9.91 -3.72
N GLU A 42 -33.52 -9.31 -3.94
CA GLU A 42 -34.62 -9.87 -4.71
C GLU A 42 -34.80 -9.13 -6.03
N VAL A 43 -35.49 -9.76 -6.99
CA VAL A 43 -35.84 -9.11 -8.25
C VAL A 43 -36.69 -7.87 -7.98
N GLY A 44 -36.28 -6.74 -8.53
CA GLY A 44 -36.91 -5.43 -8.32
C GLY A 44 -36.17 -4.53 -7.34
N ASP A 45 -35.24 -5.06 -6.53
CA ASP A 45 -34.47 -4.26 -5.59
C ASP A 45 -33.61 -3.22 -6.30
N LYS A 46 -33.61 -2.00 -5.75
CA LYS A 46 -32.67 -0.94 -6.13
C LYS A 46 -31.36 -1.13 -5.35
N VAL A 47 -30.25 -1.21 -6.08
CA VAL A 47 -28.93 -1.53 -5.53
C VAL A 47 -27.87 -0.56 -6.03
N LYS A 48 -26.71 -0.53 -5.38
CA LYS A 48 -25.52 0.16 -5.85
C LYS A 48 -24.56 -0.83 -6.49
N TYR A 49 -24.08 -0.51 -7.68
CA TYR A 49 -23.03 -1.25 -8.36
C TYR A 49 -22.07 -0.28 -9.07
N GLY A 50 -20.81 -0.27 -8.62
CA GLY A 50 -19.79 0.65 -9.14
C GLY A 50 -20.23 2.12 -9.10
N ALA A 51 -20.04 2.81 -10.23
CA ALA A 51 -20.48 4.18 -10.46
C ALA A 51 -21.77 4.28 -11.31
N LEU A 52 -22.39 3.14 -11.64
CA LEU A 52 -23.61 3.12 -12.46
C LEU A 52 -24.81 3.68 -11.69
N LYS A 53 -25.70 4.34 -12.41
CA LYS A 53 -26.91 4.96 -11.89
C LYS A 53 -28.08 3.98 -11.99
N ASP A 54 -29.08 4.19 -11.13
CA ASP A 54 -30.38 3.51 -11.14
C ASP A 54 -30.36 1.98 -11.34
N CYS A 55 -29.41 1.30 -10.71
CA CYS A 55 -29.27 -0.15 -10.83
C CYS A 55 -30.43 -0.89 -10.14
N THR A 56 -31.08 -1.76 -10.91
CA THR A 56 -32.21 -2.59 -10.47
C THR A 56 -31.92 -4.05 -10.71
N VAL A 57 -32.14 -4.91 -9.72
CA VAL A 57 -32.01 -6.35 -9.87
C VAL A 57 -33.11 -6.87 -10.79
N LYS A 58 -32.73 -7.56 -11.88
CA LYS A 58 -33.65 -8.17 -12.85
C LYS A 58 -33.69 -9.68 -12.76
N GLU A 59 -32.62 -10.30 -12.28
CA GLU A 59 -32.56 -11.75 -12.07
C GLU A 59 -31.60 -12.10 -10.94
N VAL A 60 -31.88 -13.22 -10.30
CA VAL A 60 -31.04 -13.83 -9.27
C VAL A 60 -30.62 -15.20 -9.79
N LEU A 61 -29.31 -15.43 -9.87
CA LEU A 61 -28.71 -16.62 -10.46
C LEU A 61 -27.80 -17.32 -9.43
N TYR A 62 -27.53 -18.60 -9.65
CA TYR A 62 -26.58 -19.40 -8.86
C TYR A 62 -26.81 -19.30 -7.35
N ASP A 63 -28.06 -19.52 -6.91
CA ASP A 63 -28.48 -19.44 -5.51
C ASP A 63 -28.13 -18.10 -4.82
N GLY A 64 -28.30 -16.99 -5.54
CA GLY A 64 -28.04 -15.65 -5.01
C GLY A 64 -26.58 -15.22 -5.04
N LYS A 65 -25.69 -16.03 -5.62
CA LYS A 65 -24.29 -15.64 -5.80
C LYS A 65 -24.08 -14.64 -6.93
N VAL A 66 -25.01 -14.58 -7.88
CA VAL A 66 -24.90 -13.72 -9.06
C VAL A 66 -26.22 -13.01 -9.29
N TYR A 67 -26.14 -11.75 -9.71
CA TYR A 67 -27.27 -10.89 -10.01
C TYR A 67 -27.13 -10.31 -11.41
N GLY A 68 -28.23 -10.34 -12.18
CA GLY A 68 -28.35 -9.53 -13.38
C GLY A 68 -28.99 -8.20 -13.03
N LEU A 69 -28.33 -7.11 -13.42
CA LEU A 69 -28.66 -5.74 -13.10
C LEU A 69 -28.97 -4.98 -14.38
N HIS A 70 -30.08 -4.26 -14.40
CA HIS A 70 -30.31 -3.21 -15.37
C HIS A 70 -29.95 -1.87 -14.73
N CYS A 71 -29.00 -1.15 -15.30
CA CYS A 71 -28.51 0.13 -14.81
C CYS A 71 -28.46 1.18 -15.93
N ILE A 72 -28.19 2.42 -15.54
CA ILE A 72 -27.88 3.54 -16.44
C ILE A 72 -26.38 3.85 -16.31
N SER A 73 -25.67 3.83 -17.45
CA SER A 73 -24.30 4.29 -17.58
C SER A 73 -24.29 5.69 -18.16
N THR A 74 -23.52 6.62 -17.56
CA THR A 74 -23.25 7.91 -18.18
C THR A 74 -21.97 7.80 -18.99
N GLU A 75 -22.09 7.98 -20.30
CA GLU A 75 -20.98 7.95 -21.26
C GLU A 75 -20.71 9.35 -21.80
N GLU A 76 -19.52 9.57 -22.35
CA GLU A 76 -19.15 10.85 -22.96
C GLU A 76 -18.98 10.72 -24.47
N ASN A 77 -19.62 11.63 -25.22
CA ASN A 77 -19.44 11.74 -26.67
C ASN A 77 -18.98 13.16 -27.04
N TYR A 78 -17.72 13.30 -27.46
CA TYR A 78 -17.10 14.59 -27.77
C TYR A 78 -17.30 15.65 -26.65
N GLY A 79 -17.16 15.24 -25.38
CA GLY A 79 -17.35 16.12 -24.22
C GLY A 79 -18.82 16.39 -23.85
N ASN A 80 -19.79 15.81 -24.55
CA ASN A 80 -21.20 15.85 -24.18
C ASN A 80 -21.60 14.53 -23.50
N PRO A 81 -21.98 14.56 -22.21
CA PRO A 81 -22.42 13.36 -21.52
C PRO A 81 -23.82 12.93 -22.00
N TYR A 82 -24.03 11.63 -22.16
CA TYR A 82 -25.34 11.03 -22.41
C TYR A 82 -25.53 9.77 -21.58
N ASP A 83 -26.77 9.47 -21.22
CA ASP A 83 -27.11 8.29 -20.45
C ASP A 83 -27.53 7.14 -21.39
N ARG A 84 -27.00 5.95 -21.12
CA ARG A 84 -27.28 4.71 -21.85
C ARG A 84 -27.72 3.61 -20.88
N GLU A 85 -28.76 2.88 -21.25
CA GLU A 85 -29.17 1.66 -20.56
C GLU A 85 -28.15 0.54 -20.77
N VAL A 86 -27.75 -0.13 -19.69
CA VAL A 86 -26.77 -1.22 -19.70
C VAL A 86 -27.25 -2.39 -18.86
N TYR A 87 -26.89 -3.60 -19.27
CA TYR A 87 -27.16 -4.82 -18.51
C TYR A 87 -25.85 -5.40 -17.97
N ARG A 88 -25.81 -5.70 -16.68
CA ARG A 88 -24.62 -6.24 -16.00
C ARG A 88 -24.93 -7.54 -15.29
N VAL A 89 -24.12 -8.58 -15.48
CA VAL A 89 -24.22 -9.85 -14.74
C VAL A 89 -23.03 -9.96 -13.81
N VAL A 90 -23.25 -9.84 -12.50
CA VAL A 90 -22.18 -9.62 -11.53
C VAL A 90 -22.33 -10.47 -10.27
N GLY A 91 -21.20 -10.81 -9.65
CA GLY A 91 -21.19 -11.52 -8.36
C GLY A 91 -21.74 -10.65 -7.23
N TRP A 92 -22.35 -11.30 -6.23
CA TRP A 92 -22.92 -10.64 -5.05
C TRP A 92 -21.91 -9.76 -4.31
N THR A 93 -20.62 -10.09 -4.38
CA THR A 93 -19.50 -9.36 -3.79
C THR A 93 -19.31 -7.96 -4.36
N SER A 94 -19.94 -7.60 -5.48
CA SER A 94 -19.89 -6.26 -6.08
C SER A 94 -21.20 -5.47 -5.92
N VAL A 95 -22.29 -6.12 -5.52
CA VAL A 95 -23.60 -5.49 -5.31
C VAL A 95 -23.69 -4.98 -3.87
N ARG A 96 -24.13 -3.74 -3.69
CA ARG A 96 -24.25 -3.09 -2.36
C ARG A 96 -25.67 -2.56 -2.15
N PRO A 97 -26.21 -2.63 -0.92
CA PRO A 97 -27.46 -1.94 -0.61
C PRO A 97 -27.29 -0.43 -0.76
N LEU A 98 -28.37 0.27 -1.09
CA LEU A 98 -28.41 1.73 -1.01
C LEU A 98 -28.38 2.13 0.47
N THR A 99 -27.40 2.94 0.86
CA THR A 99 -27.23 3.42 2.25
C THR A 99 -27.03 4.93 2.26
N ASN A 100 -27.44 5.57 3.36
CA ASN A 100 -27.32 7.03 3.56
C ASN A 100 -26.11 7.41 4.42
N GLY A 101 -25.10 6.54 4.54
CA GLY A 101 -23.93 6.79 5.37
C GLY A 101 -22.97 7.81 4.74
N ASP A 102 -22.54 8.82 5.50
CA ASP A 102 -21.48 9.78 5.15
C ASP A 102 -20.37 9.77 6.22
N SER A 103 -19.68 8.64 6.36
CA SER A 103 -18.57 8.54 7.32
C SER A 103 -17.33 9.27 6.80
N ARG A 104 -16.69 10.06 7.66
CA ARG A 104 -15.42 10.77 7.37
C ARG A 104 -14.29 10.24 8.25
N PHE A 105 -13.95 8.98 8.06
CA PHE A 105 -12.88 8.33 8.86
C PHE A 105 -11.48 8.72 8.41
N SER A 106 -11.29 9.03 7.13
CA SER A 106 -9.99 9.40 6.57
C SER A 106 -9.44 10.66 7.23
N LYS A 107 -8.32 10.51 7.94
CA LYS A 107 -7.53 11.59 8.55
C LYS A 107 -6.07 11.44 8.07
N ASN A 108 -5.29 12.52 8.14
CA ASN A 108 -3.84 12.52 7.85
C ASN A 108 -3.44 11.95 6.48
N GLN A 109 -4.14 12.34 5.40
CA GLN A 109 -3.81 11.86 4.04
C GLN A 109 -2.59 12.58 3.42
N ASP A 110 -2.08 13.62 4.09
CA ASP A 110 -1.03 14.49 3.58
C ASP A 110 0.38 13.84 3.62
N VAL A 111 0.53 12.75 4.39
CA VAL A 111 1.80 12.00 4.49
C VAL A 111 1.54 10.56 4.10
N LYS A 112 2.04 10.19 2.91
CA LYS A 112 2.03 8.82 2.44
C LYS A 112 3.45 8.38 2.12
N ILE A 113 3.97 7.47 2.95
CA ILE A 113 5.23 6.78 2.64
C ILE A 113 4.92 5.67 1.65
N ASN A 114 5.56 5.74 0.48
CA ASN A 114 5.51 4.66 -0.50
C ASN A 114 6.66 3.69 -0.20
N PHE A 115 6.31 2.55 0.37
CA PHE A 115 7.26 1.48 0.64
C PHE A 115 7.50 0.64 -0.60
N VAL A 116 8.76 0.32 -0.85
CA VAL A 116 9.23 -0.52 -1.95
C VAL A 116 10.16 -1.61 -1.42
N ASN A 117 10.19 -2.74 -2.13
CA ASN A 117 11.18 -3.78 -1.89
C ASN A 117 12.55 -3.31 -2.38
N SER A 118 13.58 -3.63 -1.62
CA SER A 118 14.96 -3.26 -1.88
C SER A 118 15.89 -4.24 -1.16
N MET A 119 17.19 -3.95 -1.10
CA MET A 119 18.19 -4.80 -0.46
C MET A 119 19.05 -4.00 0.52
N ILE A 120 19.76 -4.70 1.41
CA ILE A 120 20.70 -4.08 2.36
C ILE A 120 21.75 -3.22 1.64
N GLU A 121 22.27 -3.67 0.50
CA GLU A 121 23.20 -2.90 -0.31
C GLU A 121 22.66 -1.50 -0.66
N SER A 122 21.35 -1.39 -0.96
CA SER A 122 20.72 -0.10 -1.25
C SER A 122 20.65 0.82 -0.03
N LEU A 123 20.50 0.27 1.18
CA LEU A 123 20.56 1.05 2.42
C LEU A 123 21.97 1.56 2.69
N ILE A 124 22.98 0.70 2.49
CA ILE A 124 24.39 1.04 2.62
C ILE A 124 24.75 2.15 1.63
N HIS A 125 24.36 2.00 0.36
CA HIS A 125 24.55 3.03 -0.65
C HIS A 125 23.83 4.33 -0.27
N LYS A 126 22.58 4.26 0.23
CA LYS A 126 21.85 5.44 0.71
C LYS A 126 22.61 6.18 1.81
N TYR A 127 23.15 5.43 2.77
CA TYR A 127 23.92 5.97 3.90
C TYR A 127 25.20 6.68 3.44
N TYR A 128 26.05 6.02 2.64
CA TYR A 128 27.36 6.56 2.27
C TYR A 128 27.35 7.51 1.08
N ALA A 129 26.50 7.29 0.07
CA ALA A 129 26.52 8.09 -1.16
C ALA A 129 25.70 9.37 -1.06
N PHE A 130 24.66 9.39 -0.21
CA PHE A 130 23.74 10.53 -0.10
C PHE A 130 23.66 11.14 1.31
N GLY A 131 24.17 10.46 2.33
CA GLY A 131 24.09 10.92 3.73
C GLY A 131 22.70 10.70 4.33
N VAL A 132 22.68 10.23 5.58
CA VAL A 132 21.47 10.03 6.39
C VAL A 132 21.69 10.67 7.75
N ASP A 133 20.84 11.62 8.11
CA ASP A 133 20.75 12.10 9.49
C ASP A 133 20.15 10.99 10.37
N MET A 134 21.01 10.40 11.19
CA MET A 134 20.67 9.33 12.13
C MET A 134 20.21 9.85 13.50
N ASN A 135 20.30 11.16 13.76
CA ASN A 135 20.03 11.76 15.06
C ASN A 135 19.07 12.97 15.00
N PRO A 136 17.91 12.86 14.32
CA PRO A 136 16.92 13.92 14.42
C PRO A 136 16.38 14.00 15.86
N GLU A 137 16.06 15.21 16.32
CA GLU A 137 15.75 15.54 17.74
C GLU A 137 14.65 14.70 18.40
N TYR A 138 13.70 14.17 17.61
CA TYR A 138 12.57 13.36 18.09
C TYR A 138 12.91 11.88 18.21
N GLN A 139 14.04 11.43 17.64
CA GLN A 139 14.50 10.06 17.81
C GLN A 139 15.15 9.88 19.17
N ARG A 140 14.96 8.69 19.75
CA ARG A 140 15.70 8.26 20.93
C ARG A 140 17.18 7.97 20.61
N GLY A 141 17.98 7.87 21.66
CA GLY A 141 19.37 7.40 21.58
C GLY A 141 19.50 5.95 21.13
N TYR A 142 20.73 5.49 20.94
CA TYR A 142 21.03 4.07 20.71
C TYR A 142 20.85 3.29 22.00
N VAL A 143 20.02 2.24 21.97
CA VAL A 143 19.70 1.42 23.16
C VAL A 143 19.86 -0.07 22.91
N TRP A 144 20.33 -0.46 21.72
CA TRP A 144 20.64 -1.84 21.40
C TRP A 144 22.03 -2.19 21.90
N GLU A 145 22.10 -3.20 22.75
CA GLU A 145 23.34 -3.79 23.21
C GLU A 145 23.90 -4.73 22.13
N LEU A 146 25.11 -5.25 22.35
CA LEU A 146 25.78 -6.13 21.38
C LEU A 146 24.91 -7.35 21.02
N GLU A 147 24.22 -7.92 22.00
CA GLU A 147 23.35 -9.07 21.80
C GLU A 147 22.17 -8.75 20.87
N ASP A 148 21.52 -7.58 21.03
CA ASP A 148 20.45 -7.13 20.14
C ASP A 148 20.96 -6.95 18.71
N LYS A 149 22.16 -6.37 18.57
CA LYS A 149 22.81 -6.18 17.28
C LYS A 149 23.10 -7.52 16.60
N GLN A 150 23.64 -8.48 17.35
CA GLN A 150 23.93 -9.83 16.84
C GLN A 150 22.66 -10.59 16.45
N LEU A 151 21.56 -10.44 17.19
CA LEU A 151 20.27 -11.03 16.82
C LEU A 151 19.71 -10.49 15.50
N LEU A 152 19.94 -9.21 15.18
CA LEU A 152 19.60 -8.68 13.86
C LEU A 152 20.44 -9.35 12.77
N ILE A 153 21.75 -9.48 12.98
CA ILE A 153 22.65 -10.13 12.01
C ILE A 153 22.27 -11.61 11.82
N ASP A 154 21.93 -12.32 12.89
CA ASP A 154 21.37 -13.68 12.82
C ASP A 154 20.10 -13.73 11.97
N SER A 155 19.18 -12.80 12.17
CA SER A 155 17.93 -12.72 11.38
C SER A 155 18.23 -12.53 9.88
N ILE A 156 19.21 -11.71 9.53
CA ILE A 156 19.63 -11.48 8.14
C ILE A 156 20.14 -12.77 7.50
N PHE A 157 21.03 -13.50 8.17
CA PHE A 157 21.59 -14.75 7.66
C PHE A 157 20.58 -15.90 7.62
N ASN A 158 19.53 -15.85 8.43
CA ASN A 158 18.42 -16.81 8.44
C ASN A 158 17.23 -16.39 7.55
N ASN A 159 17.36 -15.33 6.75
CA ASN A 159 16.32 -14.83 5.84
C ASN A 159 14.98 -14.51 6.56
N ILE A 160 15.09 -13.98 7.78
CA ILE A 160 13.96 -13.51 8.60
C ILE A 160 13.74 -12.02 8.31
N ASP A 161 12.47 -11.60 8.18
CA ASP A 161 12.11 -10.19 7.97
C ASP A 161 12.63 -9.31 9.13
N ILE A 162 13.47 -8.33 8.78
CA ILE A 162 14.01 -7.36 9.72
C ILE A 162 13.18 -6.08 9.82
N GLY A 163 12.00 -6.06 9.19
CA GLY A 163 11.06 -4.94 9.19
C GLY A 163 11.40 -3.84 8.18
N LYS A 164 10.67 -2.73 8.28
CA LYS A 164 10.73 -1.63 7.31
C LYS A 164 11.70 -0.52 7.74
N PHE A 165 12.23 0.20 6.78
CA PHE A 165 12.99 1.44 6.98
C PHE A 165 12.21 2.61 6.40
N ALA A 166 12.01 3.66 7.19
CA ALA A 166 11.30 4.85 6.73
C ALA A 166 12.25 6.05 6.80
N PHE A 167 12.25 6.84 5.73
CA PHE A 167 13.09 8.03 5.60
C PHE A 167 12.26 9.25 5.26
N ILE A 168 12.78 10.42 5.59
CA ILE A 168 12.36 11.69 5.03
C ILE A 168 13.41 12.08 4.00
N HIS A 169 12.98 12.40 2.78
CA HIS A 169 13.84 13.00 1.78
C HIS A 169 13.93 14.50 2.05
N LEU A 170 15.10 14.96 2.48
CA LEU A 170 15.38 16.36 2.77
C LEU A 170 15.47 17.16 1.46
N ASP A 171 15.17 18.45 1.53
CA ASP A 171 15.30 19.35 0.38
C ASP A 171 16.78 19.64 0.06
N ASP A 172 17.03 20.16 -1.15
CA ASP A 172 18.39 20.42 -1.63
C ASP A 172 19.13 21.46 -0.77
N LYS A 173 18.39 22.37 -0.12
CA LYS A 173 18.96 23.36 0.79
C LYS A 173 19.55 22.69 2.03
N LYS A 174 18.77 21.85 2.71
CA LYS A 174 19.23 21.06 3.86
C LYS A 174 20.34 20.10 3.47
N TRP A 175 20.28 19.51 2.28
CA TRP A 175 21.35 18.63 1.81
C TRP A 175 22.66 19.40 1.62
N ALA A 176 22.62 20.59 1.01
CA ALA A 176 23.79 21.44 0.85
C ALA A 176 24.36 21.93 2.20
N GLU A 177 23.51 22.18 3.20
CA GLU A 177 23.92 22.66 4.52
C GLU A 177 24.50 21.55 5.42
N THR A 178 23.91 20.35 5.40
CA THR A 178 24.23 19.27 6.36
C THR A 178 25.02 18.11 5.75
N GLY A 179 25.05 18.01 4.43
CA GLY A 179 25.54 16.82 3.71
C GLY A 179 24.58 15.63 3.73
N ASN A 180 23.43 15.73 4.42
CA ASN A 180 22.44 14.65 4.50
C ASN A 180 21.27 14.91 3.55
N ARG A 181 21.06 13.99 2.62
CA ARG A 181 19.86 14.01 1.75
C ARG A 181 18.65 13.34 2.40
N TYR A 182 18.89 12.52 3.41
CA TYR A 182 17.86 11.74 4.09
C TYR A 182 17.91 11.96 5.60
N GLU A 183 16.77 11.81 6.26
CA GLU A 183 16.65 11.75 7.73
C GLU A 183 15.94 10.43 8.09
N ILE A 184 16.42 9.72 9.11
CA ILE A 184 15.80 8.45 9.55
C ILE A 184 14.52 8.69 10.35
N LEU A 185 13.41 8.12 9.88
CA LEU A 185 12.11 8.21 10.56
C LEU A 185 11.78 6.92 11.33
N ASP A 186 12.09 5.77 10.76
CA ASP A 186 11.99 4.47 11.44
C ASP A 186 13.10 3.53 10.96
N GLY A 187 13.57 2.66 11.84
CA GLY A 187 14.66 1.72 11.58
C GLY A 187 16.04 2.16 12.05
N LYS A 188 16.15 3.23 12.86
CA LYS A 188 17.43 3.79 13.35
C LYS A 188 18.40 2.73 13.90
N GLN A 189 17.96 1.93 14.89
CA GLN A 189 18.82 0.91 15.53
C GLN A 189 19.22 -0.20 14.54
N ARG A 190 18.31 -0.57 13.64
CA ARG A 190 18.55 -1.61 12.64
C ARG A 190 19.55 -1.14 11.59
N LEU A 191 19.37 0.07 11.08
CA LEU A 191 20.28 0.67 10.10
C LEU A 191 21.67 0.87 10.72
N SER A 192 21.77 1.41 11.93
CA SER A 192 23.07 1.55 12.60
C SER A 192 23.75 0.20 12.83
N THR A 193 23.00 -0.85 13.14
CA THR A 193 23.56 -2.20 13.31
C THR A 193 24.10 -2.76 12.00
N ILE A 194 23.36 -2.61 10.90
CA ILE A 194 23.80 -3.01 9.56
C ILE A 194 25.11 -2.29 9.20
N ILE A 195 25.17 -0.98 9.41
CA ILE A 195 26.37 -0.18 9.16
C ILE A 195 27.52 -0.59 10.08
N ASP A 196 27.28 -0.74 11.37
CA ASP A 196 28.30 -1.15 12.35
C ASP A 196 28.91 -2.52 12.00
N PHE A 197 28.08 -3.48 11.57
CA PHE A 197 28.57 -4.79 11.14
C PHE A 197 29.38 -4.69 9.85
N TYR A 198 28.86 -4.00 8.84
CA TYR A 198 29.53 -3.76 7.56
C TYR A 198 30.88 -3.07 7.72
N GLU A 199 30.98 -2.13 8.67
CA GLU A 199 32.23 -1.43 9.04
C GLU A 199 33.14 -2.24 9.97
N ASN A 200 32.86 -3.52 10.19
CA ASN A 200 33.72 -4.41 10.97
C ASN A 200 33.84 -3.99 12.46
N ARG A 201 32.83 -3.30 13.02
CA ARG A 201 32.85 -2.77 14.40
C ARG A 201 32.50 -3.80 15.47
N PHE A 202 31.79 -4.87 15.11
CA PHE A 202 31.50 -6.00 16.00
C PHE A 202 31.42 -7.32 15.24
N PRO A 203 31.73 -8.46 15.89
CA PRO A 203 31.65 -9.78 15.27
C PRO A 203 30.26 -10.42 15.42
N TYR A 204 29.91 -11.29 14.48
CA TYR A 204 28.81 -12.24 14.58
C TYR A 204 29.38 -13.66 14.58
N ASN A 205 29.07 -14.47 15.60
CA ASN A 205 29.69 -15.80 15.82
C ASN A 205 31.24 -15.77 15.76
N GLY A 206 31.84 -14.71 16.29
CA GLY A 206 33.30 -14.52 16.30
C GLY A 206 33.91 -14.07 14.96
N VAL A 207 33.10 -13.85 13.92
CA VAL A 207 33.56 -13.46 12.58
C VAL A 207 33.10 -12.03 12.28
N TYR A 208 34.00 -11.19 11.76
CA TYR A 208 33.65 -9.85 11.31
C TYR A 208 33.28 -9.83 9.82
N TYR A 209 32.62 -8.76 9.37
CA TYR A 209 32.18 -8.63 7.97
C TYR A 209 33.29 -8.84 6.94
N ASN A 210 34.49 -8.29 7.17
CA ASN A 210 35.60 -8.44 6.22
C ASN A 210 36.07 -9.89 6.06
N ASP A 211 35.94 -10.68 7.12
CA ASP A 211 36.34 -12.09 7.18
C ASP A 211 35.26 -13.06 6.69
N LEU A 212 34.05 -12.56 6.37
CA LEU A 212 32.99 -13.37 5.79
C LEU A 212 33.40 -13.95 4.43
N SER A 213 32.90 -15.16 4.17
CA SER A 213 33.01 -15.78 2.85
C SER A 213 32.30 -14.91 1.79
N ALA A 214 32.70 -15.06 0.52
CA ALA A 214 32.01 -14.37 -0.58
C ALA A 214 30.51 -14.73 -0.65
N LYS A 215 30.15 -15.96 -0.27
CA LYS A 215 28.76 -16.41 -0.18
C LYS A 215 28.00 -15.63 0.89
N ASP A 216 28.57 -15.49 2.08
CA ASP A 216 27.89 -14.83 3.20
C ASP A 216 27.79 -13.32 2.99
N LYS A 217 28.81 -12.68 2.38
CA LYS A 217 28.71 -11.27 1.95
C LYS A 217 27.56 -11.07 0.98
N ASN A 218 27.39 -11.98 0.01
CA ASN A 218 26.27 -11.93 -0.92
C ASN A 218 24.91 -12.15 -0.25
N VAL A 219 24.81 -13.06 0.73
CA VAL A 219 23.57 -13.26 1.51
C VAL A 219 23.22 -11.99 2.28
N PHE A 220 24.21 -11.37 2.94
CA PHE A 220 24.01 -10.14 3.71
C PHE A 220 23.57 -8.98 2.81
N LEU A 221 24.33 -8.68 1.74
CA LEU A 221 24.06 -7.53 0.87
C LEU A 221 22.73 -7.64 0.12
N ASN A 222 22.37 -8.85 -0.35
CA ASN A 222 21.15 -9.10 -1.11
C ASN A 222 19.93 -9.45 -0.23
N HIS A 223 20.06 -9.40 1.09
CA HIS A 223 18.92 -9.62 1.98
C HIS A 223 17.81 -8.61 1.65
N ASN A 224 16.61 -9.12 1.38
CA ASN A 224 15.47 -8.29 0.98
C ASN A 224 14.97 -7.46 2.18
N ILE A 225 14.83 -6.17 1.97
CA ILE A 225 14.26 -5.24 2.94
C ILE A 225 13.15 -4.43 2.28
N VAL A 226 12.34 -3.80 3.12
CA VAL A 226 11.34 -2.83 2.68
C VAL A 226 11.77 -1.45 3.14
N GLN A 227 11.90 -0.51 2.21
CA GLN A 227 12.17 0.88 2.55
C GLN A 227 11.21 1.84 1.86
N GLY A 228 10.94 2.97 2.47
CA GLY A 228 10.08 4.00 1.91
C GLY A 228 10.53 5.40 2.31
N GLU A 229 10.18 6.38 1.50
CA GLU A 229 10.46 7.79 1.78
C GLU A 229 9.23 8.66 1.58
N VAL A 230 9.20 9.77 2.30
CA VAL A 230 8.30 10.91 2.02
C VAL A 230 9.15 12.12 1.63
N ARG A 231 8.70 12.85 0.61
CA ARG A 231 9.30 14.12 0.17
C ARG A 231 8.52 15.28 0.75
N GLU A 232 9.22 16.37 1.06
CA GLU A 232 8.61 17.67 1.40
C GLU A 232 7.59 17.58 2.55
N ALA A 233 7.84 16.70 3.53
CA ALA A 233 6.97 16.56 4.67
C ALA A 233 7.14 17.73 5.64
N ASP A 234 6.04 18.43 5.94
CA ASP A 234 5.99 19.40 7.02
C ASP A 234 6.41 18.74 8.35
N ARG A 235 7.09 19.51 9.22
CA ARG A 235 7.62 19.01 10.48
C ARG A 235 6.53 18.39 11.35
N LYS A 236 5.38 19.05 11.42
CA LYS A 236 4.21 18.54 12.16
C LYS A 236 3.75 17.18 11.64
N ALA A 237 3.82 17.00 10.33
CA ALA A 237 3.41 15.79 9.64
C ALA A 237 4.39 14.63 9.91
N VAL A 238 5.69 14.93 9.92
CA VAL A 238 6.76 14.00 10.33
C VAL A 238 6.55 13.51 11.77
N LEU A 239 6.35 14.41 12.73
CA LEU A 239 6.16 14.04 14.14
C LEU A 239 4.91 13.20 14.35
N LYS A 240 3.79 13.57 13.71
CA LYS A 240 2.56 12.74 13.74
C LYS A 240 2.82 11.33 13.21
N TYR A 241 3.53 11.21 12.10
CA TYR A 241 3.82 9.91 11.50
C TYR A 241 4.71 9.05 12.41
N PHE A 242 5.74 9.66 13.00
CA PHE A 242 6.60 9.02 14.00
C PHE A 242 5.77 8.47 15.16
N LEU A 243 4.84 9.27 15.72
CA LEU A 243 3.93 8.82 16.78
C LEU A 243 3.04 7.67 16.31
N MET A 244 2.49 7.73 15.10
CA MET A 244 1.61 6.69 14.55
C MET A 244 2.34 5.35 14.37
N LEU A 245 3.55 5.34 13.80
CA LEU A 245 4.34 4.13 13.64
C LEU A 245 4.69 3.49 15.00
N ASN A 246 5.08 4.30 15.98
CA ASN A 246 5.57 3.80 17.26
C ASN A 246 4.46 3.46 18.26
N ARG A 247 3.22 3.91 18.03
CA ARG A 247 2.04 3.51 18.80
C ARG A 247 1.34 2.26 18.27
N THR A 248 1.53 1.94 16.99
CA THR A 248 0.86 0.78 16.35
C THR A 248 1.70 -0.51 16.42
N GLY A 249 2.93 -0.46 16.96
CA GLY A 249 3.85 -1.59 17.14
C GLY A 249 4.51 -1.62 18.53
N LYS A 250 5.53 -2.50 18.71
CA LYS A 250 6.23 -2.72 19.99
C LYS A 250 6.62 -1.38 20.62
N SER A 251 6.12 -1.12 21.84
CA SER A 251 6.08 0.21 22.43
C SER A 251 7.45 0.84 22.62
N MET A 252 7.67 1.99 21.97
CA MET A 252 8.75 2.91 22.34
C MET A 252 8.57 3.37 23.79
N ASP A 253 9.67 3.76 24.43
CA ASP A 253 9.63 4.29 25.79
C ASP A 253 8.68 5.50 25.89
N GLN A 254 7.78 5.47 26.88
CA GLN A 254 6.71 6.46 27.03
C GLN A 254 7.27 7.88 27.19
N SER A 255 8.42 8.05 27.86
CA SER A 255 9.02 9.38 28.06
C SER A 255 9.43 10.04 26.75
N GLN A 256 9.82 9.24 25.75
CA GLN A 256 10.15 9.75 24.42
C GLN A 256 8.89 10.12 23.64
N LEU A 257 7.81 9.35 23.76
CA LEU A 257 6.53 9.70 23.14
C LEU A 257 5.99 11.03 23.69
N ASP A 258 6.02 11.20 25.01
CA ASP A 258 5.56 12.44 25.67
C ASP A 258 6.41 13.65 25.25
N LYS A 259 7.72 13.46 25.05
CA LYS A 259 8.62 14.51 24.53
C LYS A 259 8.20 14.93 23.12
N VAL A 260 7.93 13.96 22.24
CA VAL A 260 7.53 14.24 20.85
C VAL A 260 6.13 14.87 20.77
N GLU A 261 5.23 14.52 21.68
CA GLU A 261 3.92 15.18 21.81
C GLU A 261 4.06 16.66 22.13
N LYS A 262 4.94 17.05 23.06
CA LYS A 262 5.21 18.46 23.35
C LYS A 262 5.73 19.21 22.13
N MET A 263 6.65 18.59 21.36
CA MET A 263 7.15 19.16 20.09
C MET A 263 6.06 19.34 19.02
N LEU A 264 4.95 18.60 19.11
CA LEU A 264 3.83 18.70 18.16
C LEU A 264 2.88 19.86 18.49
N GLU A 265 2.86 20.30 19.75
CA GLU A 265 2.01 21.39 20.27
C GLU A 265 2.65 22.77 20.09
N GLU A 266 3.97 22.84 19.97
CA GLU A 266 4.77 24.04 19.61
C GLU A 266 4.62 24.44 18.14
#